data_AF-A0A150FQG3-F1
#
_entry.id   AF-A0A150FQG3-F1
#
_cell.length_a   1.000
_cell.length_b   1.000
_cell.length_c   1.000
_cell.angle_alpha   90.00
_cell.angle_beta   90.00
_cell.angle_gamma   90.00
#
_symmetry.space_group_name_H-M   'P 1'
#
loop_
_entity.id
_entity.type
_entity.pdbx_description
1 polymer ?
#
loop_
_entity_poly.entity_id
_entity_poly.type
_entity_poly.pdbx_seq_one_letter_code
_entity_poly.pdbx_strand_id
1 'polypeptide(L)'
;MGAKLVKFDFKPQENEQLEVVVKVPKERRSVIHGVVKDYKGKVVEDAVVKLFEVSCNKKLIPITHAFTDEHGQFLFGPLCPDNHYVIKVWFNDVNIRCLDIKFDDDNFCRYDEVKVEENGCIHEEFLDLFDKE
;
A
#
# COMPACT_ATOMS: atom_id res chain seq x y z
N MET A 1 12.45 -5.54 -8.38
CA MET A 1 13.12 -6.66 -7.67
C MET A 1 12.05 -7.67 -7.27
N GLY A 2 12.04 -8.87 -7.87
CA GLY A 2 10.98 -9.86 -7.67
C GLY A 2 11.13 -10.69 -6.39
N ALA A 3 10.03 -11.27 -5.92
CA ALA A 3 10.07 -12.18 -4.78
C ALA A 3 10.87 -13.45 -5.11
N LYS A 4 11.84 -13.82 -4.27
CA LYS A 4 12.51 -15.13 -4.36
C LYS A 4 11.65 -16.17 -3.64
N LEU A 5 10.95 -16.99 -4.41
CA LEU A 5 10.20 -18.15 -3.92
C LEU A 5 11.04 -19.41 -4.13
N VAL A 6 11.33 -20.15 -3.06
CA VAL A 6 11.85 -21.51 -3.16
C VAL A 6 10.65 -22.45 -3.02
N LYS A 7 10.13 -22.93 -4.15
CA LYS A 7 9.08 -23.94 -4.21
C LYS A 7 9.71 -25.28 -4.58
N PHE A 8 9.41 -26.32 -3.83
CA PHE A 8 9.70 -27.70 -4.20
C PHE A 8 8.43 -28.52 -4.00
N ASP A 9 8.19 -29.44 -4.93
CA ASP A 9 7.00 -30.28 -5.03
C ASP A 9 7.49 -31.72 -5.16
N PHE A 10 6.99 -32.62 -4.33
CA PHE A 10 7.40 -34.02 -4.31
C PHE A 10 6.27 -34.92 -3.81
N LYS A 11 6.29 -36.17 -4.24
CA LYS A 11 5.32 -37.20 -3.87
C LYS A 11 6.05 -38.48 -3.42
N PRO A 12 6.16 -38.74 -2.11
CA PRO A 12 6.84 -39.93 -1.59
C PRO A 12 6.03 -41.21 -1.86
N GLN A 13 6.70 -42.37 -1.83
CA GLN A 13 6.12 -43.71 -2.02
C GLN A 13 5.98 -44.49 -0.70
N GLU A 14 5.37 -45.69 -0.77
CA GLU A 14 5.25 -46.59 0.37
C GLU A 14 6.62 -46.94 0.96
N ASN A 15 6.75 -46.78 2.27
CA ASN A 15 7.97 -47.04 3.05
C ASN A 15 9.18 -46.17 2.65
N GLU A 16 8.98 -44.97 2.10
CA GLU A 16 10.04 -44.02 1.74
C GLU A 16 10.23 -42.92 2.80
N GLN A 17 11.47 -42.69 3.25
CA GLN A 17 11.86 -41.54 4.08
C GLN A 17 12.65 -40.53 3.25
N LEU A 18 12.17 -39.29 3.20
CA LEU A 18 12.86 -38.18 2.54
C LEU A 18 13.58 -37.31 3.57
N GLU A 19 14.90 -37.30 3.53
CA GLU A 19 15.72 -36.34 4.28
C GLU A 19 16.00 -35.12 3.40
N VAL A 20 15.32 -34.01 3.68
CA VAL A 20 15.41 -32.79 2.86
C VAL A 20 16.10 -31.68 3.65
N VAL A 21 17.17 -31.12 3.06
CA VAL A 21 17.83 -29.91 3.57
C VAL A 21 17.68 -28.79 2.55
N VAL A 22 16.89 -27.76 2.89
CA VAL A 22 16.67 -26.60 2.03
C VAL A 22 17.64 -25.49 2.40
N LYS A 23 18.55 -25.14 1.48
CA LYS A 23 19.43 -23.97 1.63
C LYS A 23 18.80 -22.77 0.91
N VAL A 24 18.39 -21.77 1.67
CA VAL A 24 17.87 -20.51 1.12
C VAL A 24 18.98 -19.47 0.98
N PRO A 25 18.93 -18.57 -0.03
CA PRO A 25 19.89 -17.48 -0.14
C PRO A 25 19.72 -16.48 1.00
N LYS A 26 20.77 -15.70 1.31
CA LYS A 26 20.71 -14.62 2.30
C LYS A 26 19.57 -13.65 1.95
N GLU A 27 18.57 -13.58 2.83
CA GLU A 27 17.49 -12.61 2.74
C GLU A 27 18.06 -11.22 3.07
N ARG A 28 17.72 -10.23 2.25
CA ARG A 28 18.15 -8.84 2.42
C ARG A 28 16.98 -7.86 2.47
N ARG A 29 15.77 -8.35 2.19
CA ARG A 29 14.57 -7.54 2.15
C ARG A 29 14.03 -7.35 3.56
N SER A 30 13.41 -6.21 3.77
CA SER A 30 12.79 -5.84 5.04
C SER A 30 11.29 -6.14 5.02
N VAL A 31 10.69 -6.22 6.20
CA VAL A 31 9.24 -6.37 6.37
C VAL A 31 8.80 -5.37 7.42
N ILE A 32 7.65 -4.74 7.21
CA ILE A 32 6.97 -3.93 8.20
C ILE A 32 5.73 -4.69 8.65
N HIS A 33 5.72 -5.09 9.92
CA HIS A 33 4.55 -5.62 10.60
C HIS A 33 4.11 -4.60 11.66
N GLY A 34 2.82 -4.30 11.72
CA GLY A 34 2.30 -3.33 12.68
C GLY A 34 0.89 -3.66 13.14
N VAL A 35 0.47 -2.97 14.20
CA VAL A 35 -0.88 -3.08 14.77
C VAL A 35 -1.46 -1.67 14.89
N VAL A 36 -2.65 -1.46 14.35
CA VAL A 36 -3.39 -0.20 14.49
C VAL A 36 -4.26 -0.27 15.73
N LYS A 37 -4.15 0.76 16.59
CA LYS A 37 -4.96 0.94 17.79
C LYS A 37 -5.55 2.35 17.81
N ASP A 38 -6.74 2.49 18.35
CA ASP A 38 -7.40 3.77 18.57
C ASP A 38 -6.80 4.54 19.77
N TYR A 39 -7.33 5.73 20.05
CA TYR A 39 -6.91 6.57 21.18
C TYR A 39 -7.17 5.95 22.57
N LYS A 40 -7.97 4.89 22.65
CA LYS A 40 -8.24 4.11 23.86
C LYS A 40 -7.38 2.83 23.93
N GLY A 41 -6.53 2.60 22.94
CA GLY A 41 -5.68 1.41 22.84
C GLY A 41 -6.40 0.15 22.35
N LYS A 42 -7.65 0.26 21.87
CA LYS A 42 -8.39 -0.85 21.26
C LYS A 42 -7.89 -1.06 19.83
N VAL A 43 -7.75 -2.33 19.41
CA VAL A 43 -7.41 -2.67 18.03
C VAL A 43 -8.49 -2.17 17.07
N VAL A 44 -8.07 -1.73 15.89
CA VAL A 44 -8.98 -1.25 14.85
C VAL A 44 -8.94 -2.21 13.68
N GLU A 45 -10.05 -2.89 13.44
CA GLU A 45 -10.27 -3.71 12.24
C GLU A 45 -10.61 -2.82 11.04
N ASP A 46 -10.29 -3.29 9.83
CA ASP A 46 -10.60 -2.64 8.56
C ASP A 46 -10.02 -1.22 8.35
N ALA A 47 -9.04 -0.81 9.14
CA ALA A 47 -8.27 0.40 8.88
C ALA A 47 -7.48 0.25 7.58
N VAL A 48 -7.54 1.27 6.72
CA VAL A 48 -6.74 1.34 5.49
C VAL A 48 -5.34 1.82 5.87
N VAL A 49 -4.34 1.01 5.57
CA VAL A 49 -2.93 1.37 5.73
C VAL A 49 -2.31 1.50 4.34
N LYS A 50 -1.77 2.66 3.98
CA LYS A 50 -1.06 2.86 2.70
C LYS A 50 0.42 3.05 2.95
N LEU A 51 1.23 2.40 2.10
CA LEU A 51 2.69 2.47 2.12
C LEU A 51 3.18 3.31 0.94
N PHE A 52 4.10 4.23 1.24
CA PHE A 52 4.77 5.08 0.27
C PHE A 52 6.29 4.94 0.40
N GLU A 53 7.01 5.02 -0.72
CA GLU A 53 8.45 5.24 -0.74
C GLU A 53 8.74 6.72 -0.84
N VAL A 54 9.73 7.22 -0.11
CA VAL A 54 10.19 8.59 -0.22
C VAL A 54 11.29 8.65 -1.27
N SER A 55 10.99 9.30 -2.40
CA SER A 55 11.99 9.54 -3.45
C SER A 55 13.07 10.53 -3.00
N CYS A 56 14.17 10.62 -3.75
CA CYS A 56 15.25 11.58 -3.50
C CYS A 56 14.77 13.04 -3.39
N ASN A 57 13.65 13.38 -4.06
CA ASN A 57 13.07 14.72 -4.05
C ASN A 57 12.00 14.91 -2.96
N LYS A 58 11.94 14.02 -1.95
CA LYS A 58 10.91 13.99 -0.89
C LYS A 58 9.47 13.77 -1.39
N LYS A 59 9.26 13.49 -2.68
CA LYS A 59 7.94 13.10 -3.20
C LYS A 59 7.61 11.68 -2.73
N LEU A 60 6.39 11.50 -2.23
CA LEU A 60 5.85 10.19 -1.87
C LEU A 60 5.41 9.43 -3.12
N ILE A 61 6.00 8.26 -3.34
CA ILE A 61 5.63 7.32 -4.41
C ILE A 61 4.76 6.24 -3.77
N PRO A 62 3.47 6.11 -4.13
CA PRO A 62 2.62 5.06 -3.58
C PRO A 62 3.14 3.68 -4.02
N ILE A 63 3.27 2.76 -3.05
CA ILE A 63 3.72 1.39 -3.31
C ILE A 63 2.52 0.44 -3.29
N THR A 64 1.83 0.38 -2.15
CA THR A 64 0.76 -0.58 -1.90
C THR A 64 -0.09 -0.15 -0.70
N HIS A 65 -1.13 -0.91 -0.42
CA HIS A 65 -1.99 -0.74 0.75
C HIS A 65 -2.38 -2.11 1.33
N ALA A 66 -2.81 -2.09 2.59
CA ALA A 66 -3.36 -3.23 3.30
C ALA A 66 -4.54 -2.76 4.16
N PHE A 67 -5.45 -3.67 4.46
CA PHE A 67 -6.46 -3.49 5.48
C PHE A 67 -6.02 -4.25 6.72
N THR A 68 -6.30 -3.70 7.90
CA THR A 68 -6.01 -4.39 9.15
C THR A 68 -7.01 -5.51 9.41
N ASP A 69 -6.55 -6.63 9.96
CA ASP A 69 -7.43 -7.75 10.37
C ASP A 69 -8.21 -7.47 11.68
N GLU A 70 -8.95 -8.47 12.16
CA GLU A 70 -9.71 -8.43 13.43
C GLU A 70 -8.85 -8.15 14.68
N HIS A 71 -7.52 -8.30 14.57
CA HIS A 71 -6.54 -8.00 15.60
C HIS A 71 -5.83 -6.65 15.35
N GLY A 72 -6.27 -5.89 14.36
CA GLY A 72 -5.68 -4.62 13.95
C GLY A 72 -4.34 -4.76 13.22
N GLN A 73 -3.95 -5.96 12.80
CA GLN A 73 -2.62 -6.25 12.25
C GLN A 73 -2.55 -5.94 10.76
N PHE A 74 -1.41 -5.43 10.31
CA PHE A 74 -1.08 -5.28 8.90
C PHE A 74 0.36 -5.71 8.62
N LEU A 75 0.64 -6.09 7.36
CA LEU A 75 1.95 -6.54 6.92
C LEU A 75 2.30 -5.96 5.55
N PHE A 76 3.45 -5.29 5.46
CA PHE A 76 4.07 -4.92 4.19
C PHE A 76 5.39 -5.64 4.02
N GLY A 77 5.53 -6.33 2.91
CA GLY A 77 6.78 -6.93 2.53
C GLY A 77 6.62 -7.82 1.32
N PRO A 78 7.74 -8.24 0.74
CA PRO A 78 9.11 -7.87 1.13
C PRO A 78 9.55 -6.53 0.52
N LEU A 79 10.22 -5.67 1.31
CA LEU A 79 10.66 -4.31 0.96
C LEU A 79 12.16 -4.23 0.68
N CYS A 80 12.59 -3.23 -0.08
CA CYS A 80 14.02 -2.95 -0.25
C CYS A 80 14.60 -2.42 1.07
N PRO A 81 15.75 -2.95 1.53
CA PRO A 81 16.43 -2.38 2.70
C PRO A 81 16.93 -0.96 2.38
N ASP A 82 17.21 -0.18 3.43
CA ASP A 82 17.82 1.15 3.37
C ASP A 82 17.03 2.25 2.63
N ASN A 83 15.84 1.93 2.10
CA ASN A 83 14.91 2.90 1.55
C ASN A 83 14.10 3.58 2.67
N HIS A 84 13.71 4.84 2.42
CA HIS A 84 12.83 5.58 3.32
C HIS A 84 11.38 5.32 2.96
N TYR A 85 10.59 4.87 3.94
CA TYR A 85 9.18 4.57 3.76
C TYR A 85 8.30 5.42 4.68
N VAL A 86 7.12 5.79 4.21
CA VAL A 86 6.08 6.49 4.97
C VAL A 86 4.81 5.64 4.95
N ILE A 87 4.20 5.46 6.12
CA ILE A 87 2.91 4.80 6.28
C ILE A 87 1.86 5.84 6.67
N LYS A 88 0.70 5.77 6.02
CA LYS A 88 -0.48 6.53 6.40
C LYS A 88 -1.61 5.57 6.76
N VAL A 89 -2.32 5.85 7.84
CA VAL A 89 -3.40 5.02 8.38
C VAL A 89 -4.70 5.81 8.39
N TRP A 90 -5.74 5.26 7.79
CA TRP A 90 -7.10 5.79 7.81
C TRP A 90 -7.99 4.81 8.56
N PHE A 91 -8.66 5.30 9.59
CA PHE A 91 -9.48 4.50 10.48
C PHE A 91 -10.68 5.34 10.95
N ASN A 92 -11.81 4.68 11.24
CA ASN A 92 -13.11 5.26 11.59
C ASN A 92 -13.81 6.03 10.44
N ASP A 93 -14.93 5.49 9.92
CA ASP A 93 -15.93 6.14 9.04
C ASP A 93 -15.39 7.27 8.13
N VAL A 94 -14.30 7.00 7.42
CA VAL A 94 -13.68 8.00 6.57
C VAL A 94 -14.53 8.15 5.32
N ASN A 95 -15.25 9.26 5.21
CA ASN A 95 -15.97 9.61 3.98
C ASN A 95 -14.96 10.10 2.94
N ILE A 96 -14.49 9.19 2.09
CA ILE A 96 -13.57 9.49 1.00
C ILE A 96 -14.40 9.74 -0.26
N ARG A 97 -14.67 11.02 -0.56
CA ARG A 97 -15.19 11.44 -1.85
C ARG A 97 -14.04 11.81 -2.76
N CYS A 98 -14.11 11.26 -3.94
CA CYS A 98 -13.08 11.32 -4.93
C CYS A 98 -13.63 12.21 -6.08
N LEU A 99 -12.86 13.05 -6.81
CA LEU A 99 -13.29 13.81 -8.01
C LEU A 99 -12.46 13.61 -9.35
N ASP A 100 -13.07 13.31 -10.53
CA ASP A 100 -12.51 12.95 -11.89
C ASP A 100 -12.88 13.95 -13.03
N ILE A 101 -12.19 15.08 -13.18
CA ILE A 101 -12.60 16.14 -14.12
C ILE A 101 -12.05 15.91 -15.54
N LYS A 102 -12.93 15.88 -16.56
CA LYS A 102 -12.58 15.71 -17.99
C LYS A 102 -12.85 16.98 -18.80
N PHE A 103 -12.11 17.15 -19.90
CA PHE A 103 -12.34 18.16 -20.93
C PHE A 103 -12.47 17.47 -22.29
N ASP A 104 -13.45 17.90 -23.09
CA ASP A 104 -13.63 17.46 -24.47
C ASP A 104 -13.17 18.59 -25.41
N ASP A 105 -12.16 18.31 -26.24
CA ASP A 105 -11.71 19.02 -27.45
C ASP A 105 -10.52 20.03 -27.40
N ASP A 106 -9.61 19.84 -28.37
CA ASP A 106 -8.38 20.63 -28.64
C ASP A 106 -8.61 21.92 -29.48
N ASN A 107 -9.80 22.55 -29.42
CA ASN A 107 -10.13 23.77 -30.19
C ASN A 107 -10.57 24.96 -29.33
N PHE A 108 -9.90 26.10 -29.55
CA PHE A 108 -9.75 27.25 -28.64
C PHE A 108 -10.91 28.28 -28.61
N CYS A 109 -12.07 28.06 -29.24
CA CYS A 109 -13.02 29.17 -29.49
C CYS A 109 -14.49 28.95 -29.07
N ARG A 110 -14.79 28.11 -28.09
CA ARG A 110 -16.15 28.04 -27.51
C ARG A 110 -16.14 27.91 -25.99
N TYR A 111 -16.78 28.86 -25.31
CA TYR A 111 -17.10 28.79 -23.88
C TYR A 111 -18.35 27.91 -23.73
N ASP A 112 -18.17 26.60 -23.69
CA ASP A 112 -19.22 25.67 -23.29
C ASP A 112 -19.03 25.27 -21.81
N GLU A 113 -20.13 24.95 -21.11
CA GLU A 113 -20.15 24.59 -19.69
C GLU A 113 -19.37 23.28 -19.44
N VAL A 114 -18.33 23.33 -18.60
CA VAL A 114 -17.56 22.15 -18.16
C VAL A 114 -18.48 21.24 -17.36
N LYS A 115 -18.69 20.02 -17.84
CA LYS A 115 -19.40 19.00 -17.08
C LYS A 115 -18.49 18.52 -15.94
N VAL A 116 -18.67 19.13 -14.78
CA VAL A 116 -18.37 18.48 -13.52
C VAL A 116 -19.41 17.39 -13.36
N GLU A 117 -19.13 16.20 -13.89
CA GLU A 117 -19.75 15.02 -13.30
C GLU A 117 -19.31 15.02 -11.84
N GLU A 118 -20.15 14.73 -10.86
CA GLU A 118 -19.68 14.58 -9.48
C GLU A 118 -18.96 13.23 -9.32
N ASN A 119 -17.82 13.10 -9.99
CA ASN A 119 -16.57 13.32 -9.32
C ASN A 119 -15.98 12.01 -8.72
N GLY A 120 -14.81 11.42 -9.08
CA GLY A 120 -14.19 10.22 -8.43
C GLY A 120 -12.64 9.98 -8.23
N CYS A 121 -11.72 10.96 -8.03
CA CYS A 121 -10.42 11.09 -7.25
C CYS A 121 -9.18 11.33 -8.10
N ILE A 122 -8.49 12.47 -7.89
CA ILE A 122 -7.04 12.59 -8.19
C ILE A 122 -6.25 13.26 -7.04
N HIS A 123 -6.03 12.49 -5.99
CA HIS A 123 -4.75 12.17 -5.32
C HIS A 123 -3.60 13.19 -5.05
N GLU A 124 -3.56 14.43 -5.55
CA GLU A 124 -2.35 15.31 -5.38
C GLU A 124 -2.50 16.51 -4.41
N GLU A 125 -3.72 16.98 -4.06
CA GLU A 125 -3.89 18.12 -3.11
C GLU A 125 -4.07 17.72 -1.63
N PHE A 126 -4.29 16.43 -1.35
CA PHE A 126 -4.46 15.90 0.01
C PHE A 126 -3.12 15.76 0.77
N LEU A 127 -2.00 16.09 0.13
CA LEU A 127 -0.65 15.98 0.67
C LEU A 127 -0.06 17.33 1.12
N ASP A 128 -0.47 18.46 0.55
CA ASP A 128 0.11 19.77 0.87
C ASP A 128 -0.52 20.46 2.10
N LEU A 129 -1.58 19.90 2.67
CA LEU A 129 -2.27 20.42 3.87
C LEU A 129 -1.84 19.76 5.19
N PHE A 130 -1.09 18.65 5.14
CA PHE A 130 -0.66 17.89 6.32
C PHE A 130 0.84 18.00 6.63
N ASP A 131 1.59 18.78 5.84
CA ASP A 131 3.03 19.11 6.00
C ASP A 131 3.26 20.60 6.36
N LYS A 132 2.34 21.24 7.08
CA LYS A 132 2.58 22.55 7.74
C LYS A 132 2.48 22.41 9.26
N GLU A 133 3.52 21.87 9.87
CA GLU A 133 4.45 22.54 10.81
C GLU A 133 5.53 21.56 11.30
#